data_AF-A0A059FQV1-F1
#
_entry.id   AF-A0A059FQV1-F1
#
_cell.length_a   1.000
_cell.length_b   1.000
_cell.length_c   1.000
_cell.angle_alpha   90.00
_cell.angle_beta   90.00
_cell.angle_gamma   90.00
#
_symmetry.space_group_name_H-M   'P 1'
#
loop_
_entity.id
_entity.type
_entity.pdbx_description
1 polymer ?
#
loop_
_entity_poly.entity_id
_entity_poly.type
_entity_poly.pdbx_seq_one_letter_code
_entity_poly.pdbx_strand_id
1 'polypeptide(L)' 'MSSFALYLIGFLVLIAGLAYGAFMLGLSLVWIGTCAIILIGLAIITGVGKTRQKDETSPSE' A
#
# COMPACT_ATOMS: atom_id res chain seq x y z
N MET A 1 16.64 4.41 8.22
CA MET A 1 15.64 3.71 7.40
C MET A 1 14.55 4.73 7.06
N SER A 2 14.35 5.09 5.79
CA SER A 2 13.35 6.12 5.45
C SER A 2 11.95 5.63 5.83
N SER A 3 11.10 6.48 6.41
CA SER A 3 9.71 6.13 6.75
C SER A 3 8.91 5.62 5.54
N PHE A 4 9.36 5.95 4.32
CA PHE A 4 8.83 5.42 3.08
C PHE A 4 9.05 3.91 2.93
N ALA A 5 10.23 3.40 3.29
CA ALA A 5 10.50 1.96 3.26
C ALA A 5 9.60 1.20 4.25
N LEU A 6 9.41 1.73 5.47
CA LEU A 6 8.48 1.16 6.45
C LEU A 6 7.03 1.18 5.96
N TYR A 7 6.59 2.25 5.29
CA TYR A 7 5.28 2.31 4.65
C TYR A 7 5.14 1.22 3.58
N LEU A 8 6.13 1.07 2.70
CA LEU A 8 6.10 0.07 1.63
C LEU A 8 6.02 -1.35 2.18
N ILE A 9 6.81 -1.64 3.23
CA ILE A 9 6.82 -2.93 3.94
C ILE A 9 5.46 -3.19 4.60
N GLY A 10 4.91 -2.22 5.35
CA GLY A 10 3.59 -2.36 5.97
C GLY A 10 2.48 -2.59 4.95
N PHE A 11 2.58 -1.94 3.78
CA PHE A 11 1.61 -2.12 2.71
C PHE A 11 1.72 -3.50 2.05
N LEU A 12 2.94 -4.02 1.84
CA LEU A 12 3.17 -5.39 1.37
C LEU A 12 2.58 -6.43 2.33
N VAL A 13 2.77 -6.24 3.64
CA VAL A 13 2.17 -7.11 4.68
C VAL A 13 0.65 -7.05 4.63
N LEU A 14 0.06 -5.86 4.44
CA LEU A 14 -1.39 -5.69 4.31
C LEU A 14 -1.94 -6.46 3.10
N ILE A 15 -1.30 -6.34 1.94
CA ILE A 15 -1.69 -7.07 0.72
C ILE A 15 -1.60 -8.58 0.94
N ALA A 16 -0.49 -9.05 1.49
CA ALA A 16 -0.28 -10.47 1.76
C ALA A 16 -1.31 -11.04 2.76
N GLY A 17 -1.60 -10.29 3.83
CA GLY A 17 -2.59 -10.67 4.83
C GLY A 17 -4.02 -10.73 4.26
N LEU A 18 -4.40 -9.75 3.43
CA LEU A 18 -5.72 -9.76 2.79
C LEU A 18 -5.85 -10.90 1.77
N ALA A 19 -4.81 -11.15 0.98
CA ALA A 19 -4.79 -12.26 0.03
C ALA A 19 -4.91 -13.62 0.76
N TYR A 20 -4.20 -13.79 1.86
CA TYR A 20 -4.26 -15.01 2.68
C TYR A 20 -5.63 -15.18 3.36
N GLY A 21 -6.21 -14.11 3.91
CA GLY A 21 -7.55 -14.16 4.50
C GLY A 21 -8.63 -14.49 3.47
N ALA A 22 -8.53 -13.89 2.27
CA ALA A 22 -9.42 -14.20 1.16
C ALA A 22 -9.27 -15.65 0.67
N PHE A 23 -8.06 -16.19 0.69
CA PHE A 23 -7.81 -17.59 0.41
C PHE A 23 -8.44 -18.53 1.46
N MET A 24 -8.32 -18.21 2.75
CA MET A 24 -8.96 -18.98 3.83
C MET A 24 -10.50 -18.93 3.77
N LEU A 25 -11.07 -17.83 3.28
CA LEU A 25 -12.51 -17.69 3.04
C LEU A 25 -13.01 -18.53 1.84
N GLY A 26 -12.12 -19.20 1.11
CA GLY A 26 -12.49 -20.01 -0.06
C GLY A 26 -12.89 -19.19 -1.28
N LEU A 27 -12.47 -17.91 -1.34
CA LEU A 27 -12.76 -17.06 -2.49
C LEU A 27 -11.97 -17.54 -3.72
N SER A 28 -12.58 -17.41 -4.90
CA SER A 28 -11.94 -17.78 -6.15
C SER A 28 -10.66 -16.94 -6.38
N LEU A 29 -9.61 -17.59 -6.87
CA LEU A 29 -8.28 -17.01 -7.07
C LEU A 29 -8.31 -15.74 -7.94
N VAL A 30 -9.26 -15.66 -8.87
CA VAL A 30 -9.49 -14.49 -9.73
C VAL A 30 -9.83 -13.26 -8.87
N TRP A 31 -10.72 -13.39 -7.90
CA TRP A 31 -11.12 -12.29 -7.02
C TRP A 31 -10.00 -11.87 -6.06
N ILE A 32 -9.21 -12.84 -5.58
CA ILE A 32 -8.02 -12.56 -4.76
C ILE A 32 -7.02 -11.72 -5.56
N GLY A 33 -6.77 -12.10 -6.82
CA GLY A 33 -5.94 -11.33 -7.75
C GLY A 33 -6.48 -9.93 -8.01
N THR A 34 -7.79 -9.78 -8.24
CA THR A 34 -8.43 -8.47 -8.43
C THR A 34 -8.26 -7.57 -7.21
N CYS A 35 -8.54 -8.06 -6.00
CA CYS A 35 -8.36 -7.30 -4.76
C CYS A 35 -6.90 -6.92 -4.52
N ALA A 36 -5.95 -7.82 -4.81
CA ALA A 36 -4.52 -7.55 -4.69
C ALA A 36 -4.07 -6.42 -5.65
N ILE A 37 -4.54 -6.43 -6.90
CA ILE A 37 -4.22 -5.38 -7.89
C ILE A 37 -4.78 -4.02 -7.44
N ILE A 38 -6.03 -3.98 -6.96
CA ILE A 38 -6.65 -2.75 -6.45
C ILE A 38 -5.84 -2.19 -5.27
N LEU A 39 -5.44 -3.05 -4.34
CA LEU A 39 -4.61 -2.63 -3.21
C LEU A 39 -3.24 -2.12 -3.64
N ILE A 40 -2.58 -2.75 -4.61
CA ILE A 40 -1.31 -2.26 -5.16
C ILE A 40 -1.49 -0.84 -5.75
N GLY A 41 -2.57 -0.60 -6.49
CA GLY A 41 -2.89 0.74 -7.00
C GLY A 41 -3.06 1.76 -5.88
N LEU A 42 -3.80 1.41 -4.83
CA LEU A 42 -3.92 2.23 -3.62
C LEU A 42 -2.57 2.48 -2.96
N ALA A 43 -1.72 1.46 -2.83
CA ALA A 43 -0.37 1.56 -2.24
C ALA A 43 0.44 2.69 -2.89
N ILE A 44 0.41 2.71 -4.21
CA ILE A 44 1.13 3.67 -5.05
C ILE A 44 0.54 5.07 -4.86
N ILE A 45 -0.78 5.22 -4.90
CA ILE A 45 -1.45 6.54 -4.73
C ILE A 45 -1.12 7.14 -3.36
N THR A 46 -1.29 6.39 -2.26
CA THR A 46 -0.95 6.89 -0.91
C THR A 46 0.56 7.07 -0.73
N GLY A 47 1.38 6.25 -1.40
CA GLY A 47 2.84 6.37 -1.38
C GLY A 47 3.31 7.67 -2.04
N VAL A 48 2.79 7.98 -3.24
CA VAL A 48 3.12 9.19 -3.99
C VAL A 48 2.61 10.45 -3.28
N GLY A 49 1.42 10.40 -2.67
CA GLY A 49 0.89 11.49 -1.85
C GLY A 49 1.82 11.84 -0.69
N LYS A 50 2.32 10.84 0.05
CA LYS A 50 3.30 11.04 1.13
C LYS A 50 4.64 11.56 0.64
N THR A 51 5.08 11.23 -0.57
CA THR A 51 6.32 11.78 -1.13
C THR A 51 6.16 13.22 -1.60
N ARG A 52 4.97 13.62 -2.08
CA ARG A 52 4.69 15.01 -2.51
C ARG A 52 4.55 15.99 -1.35
N GLN A 53 3.98 15.57 -0.22
CA GLN A 53 3.79 16.46 0.94
C GLN A 53 5.13 16.89 1.58
N LYS A 54 6.23 16.19 1.29
CA LYS A 54 7.55 16.58 1.81
C LYS A 54 8.08 17.88 1.21
N ASP A 55 7.52 18.37 0.09
CA ASP A 55 7.95 19.62 -0.54
C ASP A 55 7.19 20.87 -0.05
N GLU A 56 6.23 20.73 0.88
CA GLU A 56 5.48 21.87 1.39
C GLU A 56 6.17 22.50 2.61
N THR A 57 6.92 23.56 2.31
CA THR A 57 7.20 24.75 3.14
C THR A 57 8.29 24.65 4.21
N SER A 58 9.51 25.06 3.82
CA SER A 58 10.38 25.86 4.69
C SER A 58 10.38 27.30 4.17
N PRO A 59 9.50 28.19 4.66
CA PRO A 59 9.75 29.62 4.65
C PRO A 59 10.73 29.86 5.80
N SER A 60 11.95 30.21 5.43
CA SER A 60 12.91 30.88 6.30
C SER A 60 12.26 32.09 6.97
N GLU A 61 12.19 32.07 8.30
CA GLU A 61 12.18 33.28 9.14
C GLU A 61 12.88 33.01 10.46
#